data_AF-A0A353GPN5-F1
#
_entry.id   AF-A0A353GPN5-F1
#
_cell.length_a   1.000
_cell.length_b   1.000
_cell.length_c   1.000
_cell.angle_alpha   90.00
_cell.angle_beta   90.00
_cell.angle_gamma   90.00
#
_symmetry.space_group_name_H-M   'P 1'
#
loop_
_entity.id
_entity.type
_entity.pdbx_description
1 polymer ?
#
loop_
_entity_poly.entity_id
_entity_poly.type
_entity_poly.pdbx_seq_one_letter_code
_entity_poly.pdbx_strand_id
1 'polypeptide(L)'
;MPLTSINLYTLKQIRLAHRRYDLENLQITSPRVCFKTLELFLDLSSEPVEKFGIISLNLKHKITGIHIISVGDLEQVNVRPREVFAAALHNNAGAIIVFHNHPSGEVEPSREDIVITRKLKEAGE
;
A
#
# COMPACT_ATOMS: atom_id res chain seq x y z
N MET A 1 21.01 15.04 37.52
CA MET A 1 20.38 14.14 36.53
C MET A 1 20.76 14.65 35.14
N PRO A 2 21.20 13.81 34.20
CA PRO A 2 21.49 14.29 32.86
C PRO A 2 20.19 14.80 32.23
N LEU A 3 20.21 16.04 31.75
CA LEU A 3 19.11 16.63 31.00
C LEU A 3 19.15 16.04 29.59
N THR A 4 18.17 15.20 29.26
CA THR A 4 17.98 14.68 27.91
C THR A 4 17.05 15.60 27.14
N SER A 5 17.51 16.15 26.02
CA SER A 5 16.63 16.87 25.09
C SER A 5 15.79 15.88 24.29
N ILE A 6 14.49 16.09 24.25
CA ILE A 6 13.55 15.31 23.45
C ILE A 6 12.94 16.24 22.42
N ASN A 7 12.90 15.81 21.16
CA ASN A 7 12.21 16.55 20.11
C ASN A 7 10.71 16.28 20.19
N LEU A 8 9.92 17.36 20.27
CA LEU A 8 8.46 17.31 20.16
C LEU A 8 8.08 17.68 18.73
N TYR A 9 7.41 16.77 18.03
CA TYR A 9 6.92 16.98 16.67
C TYR A 9 5.39 16.87 16.63
N THR A 10 4.75 17.71 15.82
CA THR A 10 3.33 17.59 15.46
C THR A 10 3.25 17.31 13.97
N LEU A 11 2.69 16.15 13.60
CA LEU A 11 2.39 15.83 12.20
C LEU A 11 0.96 16.28 11.87
N LYS A 12 0.79 17.06 10.80
CA LYS A 12 -0.52 17.46 10.28
C LYS A 12 -0.57 17.15 8.79
N GLN A 13 -1.43 16.23 8.40
CA GLN A 13 -1.72 15.97 6.99
C GLN A 13 -2.61 17.10 6.45
N ILE A 14 -2.18 17.73 5.36
CA ILE A 14 -2.94 18.79 4.67
C ILE A 14 -3.21 18.33 3.25
N ARG A 15 -4.48 18.21 2.87
CA ARG A 15 -4.90 17.85 1.51
C ARG A 15 -4.90 19.11 0.65
N LEU A 16 -4.00 19.15 -0.35
CA LEU A 16 -3.85 20.31 -1.25
C LEU A 16 -4.75 20.24 -2.48
N ALA A 17 -5.03 19.04 -2.98
CA ALA A 17 -5.90 18.81 -4.12
C ALA A 17 -6.66 17.48 -3.96
N HIS A 18 -7.81 17.37 -4.62
CA HIS A 18 -8.59 16.14 -4.69
C HIS A 18 -9.14 15.99 -6.10
N ARG A 19 -8.75 14.93 -6.82
CA ARG A 19 -9.44 14.55 -8.05
C ARG A 19 -10.65 13.71 -7.67
N ARG A 20 -11.82 14.12 -8.16
CA ARG A 20 -13.04 13.31 -8.04
C ARG A 20 -12.96 12.17 -9.05
N TYR A 21 -12.48 11.04 -8.57
CA TYR A 21 -13.00 9.76 -9.02
C TYR A 21 -14.17 9.45 -8.09
N ASP A 22 -15.24 8.80 -8.56
CA ASP A 22 -16.38 8.41 -7.70
C ASP A 22 -15.95 7.23 -6.79
N LEU A 23 -15.00 7.52 -5.90
CA LEU A 23 -14.38 6.60 -4.95
C LEU A 23 -15.22 6.44 -3.69
N GLU A 24 -16.13 7.37 -3.43
CA GLU A 24 -17.01 7.29 -2.26
C GLU A 24 -17.89 6.04 -2.29
N ASN A 25 -18.08 5.43 -3.48
CA ASN A 25 -18.79 4.17 -3.66
C ASN A 25 -17.87 2.97 -3.97
N LEU A 26 -16.56 3.15 -4.12
CA LEU A 26 -15.61 2.05 -4.34
C LEU A 26 -15.23 1.40 -3.01
N GLN A 27 -16.17 0.59 -2.53
CA GLN A 27 -15.93 -0.36 -1.46
C GLN A 27 -15.24 -1.59 -2.01
N ILE A 28 -14.08 -1.96 -1.45
CA ILE A 28 -13.42 -3.21 -1.80
C ILE A 28 -14.15 -4.36 -1.09
N THR A 29 -14.92 -5.13 -1.84
CA THR A 29 -15.69 -6.28 -1.34
C THR A 29 -15.14 -7.62 -1.81
N SER A 30 -14.20 -7.62 -2.77
CA SER A 30 -13.58 -8.83 -3.29
C SER A 30 -12.22 -8.52 -3.96
N PRO A 31 -11.34 -9.53 -4.11
CA PRO A 31 -10.09 -9.38 -4.87
C PRO A 31 -10.30 -8.87 -6.30
N ARG A 32 -11.42 -9.23 -6.94
CA ARG A 32 -11.74 -8.77 -8.31
C ARG A 32 -12.01 -7.26 -8.37
N VAL A 33 -12.70 -6.71 -7.37
CA VAL A 33 -12.93 -5.26 -7.27
C VAL A 33 -11.60 -4.55 -6.99
N CYS A 34 -10.76 -5.13 -6.13
CA CYS A 34 -9.41 -4.63 -5.87
C CYS A 34 -8.58 -4.54 -7.16
N PHE A 35 -8.47 -5.63 -7.92
CA PHE A 35 -7.74 -5.68 -9.18
C PHE A 35 -8.24 -4.63 -10.19
N LYS A 36 -9.55 -4.57 -10.45
CA LYS A 36 -10.11 -3.56 -11.37
C LYS A 36 -9.82 -2.12 -10.94
N THR A 37 -9.79 -1.89 -9.63
CA THR A 37 -9.49 -0.57 -9.07
C THR A 37 -8.04 -0.20 -9.32
N LEU A 38 -7.11 -1.12 -9.05
CA LEU A 38 -5.69 -0.92 -9.30
C LEU A 38 -5.42 -0.64 -10.79
N GLU A 39 -6.03 -1.41 -11.69
CA GLU A 39 -5.89 -1.20 -13.14
C GLU A 39 -6.40 0.16 -13.58
N LEU A 40 -7.56 0.61 -13.07
CA LEU A 40 -8.11 1.93 -13.39
C LEU A 40 -7.19 3.09 -12.98
N PHE A 41 -6.45 2.94 -11.87
CA PHE A 41 -5.67 4.02 -11.28
C PHE A 41 -4.20 4.01 -11.67
N LEU A 42 -3.63 2.83 -11.89
CA LEU A 42 -2.19 2.64 -12.01
C LEU A 42 -1.78 1.89 -13.28
N ASP A 43 -2.70 1.24 -14.00
CA ASP A 43 -2.42 0.43 -15.20
C ASP A 43 -1.25 -0.55 -14.99
N LEU A 44 -1.28 -1.31 -13.88
CA LEU A 44 -0.14 -2.13 -13.45
C LEU A 44 0.16 -3.28 -14.41
N SER A 45 -0.83 -3.76 -15.16
CA SER A 45 -0.62 -4.82 -16.16
C SER A 45 0.28 -4.39 -17.32
N SER A 46 0.41 -3.09 -17.60
CA SER A 46 1.29 -2.58 -18.67
C SER A 46 2.70 -2.23 -18.18
N GLU A 47 2.94 -2.34 -16.88
CA GLU A 47 4.20 -1.94 -16.27
C GLU A 47 5.32 -2.97 -16.55
N PRO A 48 6.46 -2.54 -17.12
CA PRO A 48 7.56 -3.45 -17.47
C PRO A 48 8.37 -3.87 -16.24
N VAL A 49 8.13 -3.22 -15.10
CA VAL A 49 8.81 -3.47 -13.83
C VAL A 49 7.78 -3.86 -12.79
N GLU A 50 8.19 -4.77 -11.91
CA GLU A 50 7.39 -5.12 -10.75
C GLU A 50 7.28 -3.92 -9.80
N LYS A 51 6.09 -3.66 -9.27
CA LYS A 51 5.81 -2.60 -8.31
C LYS A 51 5.02 -3.19 -7.17
N PHE A 52 5.50 -3.00 -5.95
CA PHE A 52 4.77 -3.35 -4.74
C PHE A 52 4.15 -2.10 -4.13
N GLY A 53 2.88 -2.21 -3.75
CA GLY A 53 2.14 -1.10 -3.19
C GLY A 53 1.10 -1.53 -2.17
N ILE A 54 0.43 -0.52 -1.60
CA ILE A 54 -0.70 -0.70 -0.69
C ILE A 54 -1.91 0.10 -1.12
N ILE A 55 -3.08 -0.45 -0.79
CA ILE A 55 -4.34 0.27 -0.71
C ILE A 55 -4.65 0.46 0.78
N SER A 56 -4.80 1.72 1.18
CA SER A 56 -5.29 2.08 2.51
C SER A 56 -6.81 2.10 2.51
N LEU A 57 -7.42 1.44 3.48
CA LEU A 57 -8.87 1.34 3.63
C LEU A 57 -9.32 1.96 4.96
N ASN A 58 -10.49 2.60 4.96
CA ASN A 58 -11.17 2.93 6.21
C ASN A 58 -11.95 1.73 6.78
N LEU A 59 -12.58 1.91 7.94
CA LEU A 59 -13.38 0.87 8.63
C LEU A 59 -14.58 0.35 7.83
N LYS A 60 -14.98 1.03 6.74
CA LYS A 60 -16.04 0.58 5.80
C LYS A 60 -15.46 -0.05 4.53
N HIS A 61 -14.17 -0.38 4.52
CA HIS A 61 -13.43 -0.90 3.36
C HIS A 61 -13.48 0.01 2.13
N LYS A 62 -13.62 1.33 2.33
CA LYS A 62 -13.49 2.32 1.26
C LYS A 62 -12.04 2.79 1.18
N ILE A 63 -11.56 3.01 -0.04
CA ILE A 63 -10.18 3.44 -0.30
C ILE A 63 -9.96 4.85 0.23
N THR A 64 -8.91 5.03 1.04
CA THR A 64 -8.44 6.34 1.51
C THR A 64 -7.14 6.77 0.83
N GLY A 65 -6.40 5.83 0.23
CA GLY A 65 -5.19 6.12 -0.53
C GLY A 65 -4.61 4.88 -1.20
N ILE A 66 -3.82 5.09 -2.25
CA ILE A 66 -3.06 4.05 -2.96
C ILE A 66 -1.61 4.54 -3.07
N HIS A 67 -0.65 3.71 -2.65
CA HIS A 67 0.77 4.08 -2.62
C HIS A 67 1.62 2.96 -3.19
N ILE A 68 2.50 3.28 -4.14
CA ILE A 68 3.62 2.40 -4.50
C ILE A 68 4.69 2.58 -3.42
N ILE A 69 5.07 1.47 -2.78
CA ILE A 69 6.05 1.45 -1.70
C ILE A 69 7.43 1.13 -2.24
N SER A 70 7.50 0.21 -3.20
CA SER A 70 8.75 -0.20 -3.81
C SER A 70 8.54 -0.49 -5.29
N VAL A 71 9.54 -0.15 -6.09
CA VAL A 71 9.65 -0.52 -7.50
C VAL A 71 10.80 -1.51 -7.57
N GLY A 72 10.56 -2.67 -8.18
CA GLY A 72 11.52 -3.76 -8.28
C GLY A 72 12.77 -3.35 -9.04
N ASP A 73 13.87 -3.99 -8.69
CA ASP A 73 15.09 -4.03 -9.48
C ASP A 73 15.16 -5.35 -10.28
N LEU A 74 16.34 -5.68 -10.86
CA LEU A 74 16.53 -6.87 -11.68
C LEU A 74 16.26 -8.20 -10.95
N GLU A 75 16.28 -8.21 -9.60
CA GLU A 75 16.24 -9.45 -8.83
C GLU A 75 15.02 -9.54 -7.91
N GLN A 76 14.66 -8.50 -7.14
CA GLN A 76 13.55 -8.56 -6.18
C GLN A 76 12.96 -7.18 -5.81
N VAL A 77 11.76 -7.17 -5.24
CA VAL A 77 11.21 -6.00 -4.55
C VAL A 77 11.60 -6.02 -3.07
N ASN A 78 12.38 -5.04 -2.62
CA ASN A 78 12.73 -4.91 -1.20
C ASN A 78 11.66 -4.12 -0.43
N VAL A 79 10.71 -4.83 0.18
CA VAL A 79 9.63 -4.23 0.97
C VAL A 79 9.99 -4.16 2.45
N ARG A 80 9.95 -2.95 3.03
CA ARG A 80 10.18 -2.73 4.45
C ARG A 80 8.85 -2.41 5.16
N PRO A 81 8.46 -3.17 6.21
CA PRO A 81 7.21 -2.91 6.94
C PRO A 81 7.06 -1.47 7.42
N ARG A 82 8.15 -0.82 7.84
CA ARG A 82 8.13 0.59 8.28
C ARG A 82 7.55 1.54 7.22
N GLU A 83 7.83 1.29 5.94
CA GLU A 83 7.42 2.16 4.82
C GLU A 83 5.96 1.89 4.47
N VAL A 84 5.56 0.62 4.49
CA VAL A 84 4.17 0.19 4.36
C VAL A 84 3.29 0.85 5.42
N PHE A 85 3.66 0.73 6.69
CA PHE A 85 2.86 1.28 7.79
C PHE A 85 2.96 2.80 7.88
N ALA A 86 4.09 3.41 7.51
CA ALA A 86 4.15 4.86 7.37
C ALA A 86 3.10 5.35 6.37
N ALA A 87 3.03 4.75 5.18
CA ALA A 87 2.01 5.10 4.19
C ALA A 87 0.58 4.84 4.72
N ALA A 88 0.34 3.71 5.37
CA ALA A 88 -0.97 3.40 5.95
C ALA A 88 -1.42 4.45 6.99
N LEU A 89 -0.53 4.83 7.90
CA LEU A 89 -0.77 5.84 8.93
C LEU A 89 -1.02 7.22 8.32
N HIS A 90 -0.25 7.61 7.29
CA HIS A 90 -0.48 8.85 6.57
C HIS A 90 -1.83 8.90 5.84
N ASN A 91 -2.50 7.77 5.62
CA ASN A 91 -3.84 7.72 5.02
C ASN A 91 -4.95 7.42 6.03
N ASN A 92 -4.64 7.46 7.34
CA ASN A 92 -5.55 7.09 8.43
C ASN A 92 -6.24 5.74 8.16
N ALA A 93 -5.46 4.75 7.71
CA ALA A 93 -5.96 3.43 7.35
C ALA A 93 -6.45 2.68 8.60
N GLY A 94 -7.66 2.11 8.53
CA GLY A 94 -8.14 1.10 9.47
C GLY A 94 -7.83 -0.33 9.03
N ALA A 95 -7.52 -0.54 7.76
CA ALA A 95 -7.01 -1.78 7.20
C ALA A 95 -6.16 -1.48 5.94
N ILE A 96 -5.32 -2.43 5.54
CA ILE A 96 -4.55 -2.34 4.29
C ILE A 96 -4.75 -3.57 3.42
N ILE A 97 -4.64 -3.37 2.12
CA ILE A 97 -4.40 -4.45 1.15
C ILE A 97 -3.03 -4.18 0.54
N VAL A 98 -2.23 -5.22 0.38
CA VAL A 98 -0.96 -5.15 -0.36
C VAL A 98 -1.10 -5.79 -1.73
N PHE A 99 -0.34 -5.30 -2.70
CA PHE A 99 -0.35 -5.80 -4.07
C PHE A 99 1.04 -5.70 -4.70
N HIS A 100 1.31 -6.57 -5.67
CA HIS A 100 2.38 -6.41 -6.66
C HIS A 100 1.84 -6.77 -8.05
N ASN A 101 2.58 -6.43 -9.11
CA ASN A 101 2.37 -6.96 -10.46
C ASN A 101 3.57 -7.82 -10.87
N HIS A 102 3.34 -8.94 -11.55
CA HIS A 102 4.40 -9.65 -12.25
C HIS A 102 4.36 -9.31 -13.74
N PRO A 103 5.42 -8.71 -14.32
CA PRO A 103 5.46 -8.40 -15.75
C PRO A 103 5.32 -9.63 -16.66
N SER A 104 5.62 -10.83 -16.14
CA SER A 104 5.41 -12.11 -16.83
C SER A 104 3.93 -12.49 -16.98
N GLY A 105 3.04 -11.92 -16.17
CA GLY A 105 1.62 -12.29 -16.10
C GLY A 105 1.32 -13.53 -15.26
N GLU A 106 2.34 -14.20 -14.71
CA GLU A 106 2.16 -15.33 -13.79
C GLU A 106 1.66 -14.82 -12.43
N VAL A 107 0.68 -15.52 -11.85
CA VAL A 107 0.02 -15.10 -10.59
C VAL A 107 0.30 -16.04 -9.41
N GLU A 108 1.12 -17.06 -9.63
CA GLU A 108 1.55 -17.97 -8.57
C GLU A 108 2.54 -17.23 -7.66
N PRO A 109 2.27 -17.13 -6.34
CA PRO A 109 3.11 -16.33 -5.44
C PRO A 109 4.49 -16.97 -5.27
N SER A 110 5.54 -16.15 -5.29
CA SER A 110 6.87 -16.59 -4.92
C SER A 110 6.97 -16.89 -3.42
N ARG A 111 8.07 -17.54 -3.01
CA ARG A 111 8.34 -17.77 -1.59
C ARG A 111 8.51 -16.44 -0.84
N GLU A 112 9.13 -15.48 -1.49
CA GLU A 112 9.38 -14.13 -1.01
C GLU A 112 8.07 -13.39 -0.75
N ASP A 113 7.09 -13.51 -1.64
CA ASP A 113 5.75 -12.93 -1.50
C ASP A 113 5.02 -13.45 -0.27
N ILE A 114 5.09 -14.77 -0.03
CA ILE A 114 4.50 -15.40 1.15
C ILE A 114 5.19 -14.90 2.41
N VAL A 115 6.52 -14.81 2.41
CA VAL A 115 7.31 -14.35 3.56
C VAL A 115 7.00 -12.90 3.91
N ILE A 116 6.98 -11.98 2.94
CA ILE A 116 6.68 -10.58 3.20
C ILE A 116 5.23 -10.40 3.67
N THR A 117 4.28 -11.12 3.06
CA THR A 117 2.87 -11.07 3.47
C THR A 117 2.69 -11.47 4.93
N ARG A 118 3.39 -12.53 5.38
CA ARG A 118 3.37 -12.95 6.80
C ARG A 118 3.98 -11.89 7.72
N LYS A 119 5.14 -11.35 7.36
CA LYS A 119 5.80 -10.29 8.15
C LYS A 119 4.93 -9.04 8.29
N LEU A 120 4.24 -8.65 7.22
CA LEU A 120 3.33 -7.50 7.23
C LEU A 120 2.09 -7.79 8.06
N LYS A 121 1.55 -9.02 8.00
CA LYS A 121 0.45 -9.42 8.87
C LYS A 121 0.86 -9.34 10.34
N GLU A 122 1.98 -9.95 10.72
CA GLU A 122 2.48 -9.96 12.10
C GLU A 122 2.75 -8.55 12.63
N ALA A 123 3.30 -7.66 11.80
CA ALA A 123 3.56 -6.27 12.18
C ALA A 123 2.29 -5.40 12.26
N GLY A 124 1.17 -5.85 11.70
CA GLY A 124 -0.11 -5.15 11.71
C GLY A 124 -1.10 -5.64 12.78
N GLU A 125 -0.78 -6.71 13.50
CA GLU A 125 -1.51 -7.15 14.71
C GLU A 125 -1.19 -6.24 15.91
#